data_AF-D8PME1-F1
#
_entry.id   AF-D8PME1-F1
#
_cell.length_a   1.000
_cell.length_b   1.000
_cell.length_c   1.000
_cell.angle_alpha   90.00
_cell.angle_beta   90.00
_cell.angle_gamma   90.00
#
_symmetry.space_group_name_H-M   'P 1'
#
loop_
_entity.id
_entity.type
_entity.pdbx_description
1 polymer ?
#
loop_
_entity_poly.entity_id
_entity_poly.type
_entity_poly.pdbx_seq_one_letter_code
_entity_poly.pdbx_strand_id
1 'polypeptide(L)'
;MVVCHPEPFQVRRPRSRYAFRVFPQSSPSSSSELPASANEDLKTLGREAAVYNEWMRYLFRPALAQLDQLGLTDHDAYTVFVLTAEWHAFCAVVHFDFSLPYNLEDAFYKVEVHRFSEAFANFWLRYYTNVEGFSKPKSVKNLPTTHHRRVREWFAAHDMDFDGLRSVFEGQSTNAIPPDWGIVFATAQDAKHYWNILLAGLMQHLSSNGESRPTASYLQIPGAMVRFSFWPDFAFMVQTDMSELIRDPVTFGGTWAIDVLKKRVMQRTANLDMDENPTTLFMQNIFHVIYKTLSKISSDEFWAVHAVSAFIELSYQDSRASSSVADLRAGN
;
A
#
# COMPACT_ATOMS: atom_id res chain seq x y z
N MET A 1 -38.35 -18.88 -5.17
CA MET A 1 -37.12 -18.17 -4.73
C MET A 1 -35.94 -18.90 -5.34
N VAL A 2 -35.28 -18.31 -6.32
CA VAL A 2 -34.06 -18.90 -6.90
C VAL A 2 -32.94 -18.62 -5.92
N VAL A 3 -32.46 -19.66 -5.25
CA VAL A 3 -31.25 -19.60 -4.43
C VAL A 3 -30.10 -19.58 -5.41
N CYS A 4 -29.53 -18.40 -5.66
CA CYS A 4 -28.25 -18.28 -6.36
C CYS A 4 -27.19 -18.94 -5.47
N HIS A 5 -26.83 -20.17 -5.79
CA HIS A 5 -25.64 -20.79 -5.23
C HIS A 5 -24.42 -20.00 -5.75
N PRO A 6 -23.56 -19.46 -4.88
CA PRO A 6 -22.29 -18.89 -5.33
C PRO A 6 -21.50 -20.00 -6.01
N GLU A 7 -21.12 -19.79 -7.28
CA GLU A 7 -20.26 -20.71 -8.02
C GLU A 7 -18.98 -20.99 -7.23
N PRO A 8 -18.43 -22.22 -7.29
CA PRO A 8 -17.11 -22.50 -6.73
C PRO A 8 -16.06 -21.57 -7.35
N PHE A 9 -15.36 -20.82 -6.50
CA PHE A 9 -14.49 -19.70 -6.86
C PHE A 9 -13.34 -20.13 -7.78
N GLN A 10 -13.49 -19.92 -9.09
CA GLN A 10 -12.36 -19.86 -10.01
C GLN A 10 -11.53 -18.60 -9.71
N VAL A 11 -10.20 -18.71 -9.74
CA VAL A 11 -9.25 -17.59 -9.63
C VAL A 11 -9.58 -16.57 -10.72
N ARG A 12 -10.43 -15.60 -10.39
CA ARG A 12 -10.94 -14.62 -11.33
C ARG A 12 -9.91 -13.51 -11.49
N ARG A 13 -9.62 -13.12 -12.73
CA ARG A 13 -8.83 -11.92 -13.00
C ARG A 13 -9.65 -10.66 -12.69
N PRO A 14 -9.04 -9.60 -12.13
CA PRO A 14 -9.73 -8.33 -11.93
C PRO A 14 -10.35 -7.83 -13.23
N ARG A 15 -11.59 -7.34 -13.17
CA ARG A 15 -12.22 -6.63 -14.28
C ARG A 15 -11.46 -5.35 -14.62
N SER A 16 -11.41 -5.01 -15.90
CA SER A 16 -10.83 -3.74 -16.37
C SER A 16 -11.82 -2.58 -16.20
N ARG A 17 -11.32 -1.35 -16.28
CA ARG A 17 -12.15 -0.11 -16.27
C ARG A 17 -13.28 -0.16 -17.30
N TYR A 18 -13.04 -0.73 -18.48
CA TYR A 18 -14.06 -0.84 -19.53
C TYR A 18 -15.28 -1.66 -19.11
N ALA A 19 -15.10 -2.70 -18.30
CA ALA A 19 -16.22 -3.51 -17.81
C ALA A 19 -17.15 -2.68 -16.92
N PHE A 20 -16.60 -1.75 -16.15
CA PHE A 20 -17.36 -0.91 -15.23
C PHE A 20 -18.16 0.21 -15.90
N ARG A 21 -17.93 0.49 -17.20
CA ARG A 21 -18.69 1.49 -17.98
C ARG A 21 -20.03 0.97 -18.53
N VAL A 22 -20.27 -0.33 -18.38
CA VAL A 22 -21.47 -1.02 -18.88
C VAL A 22 -22.14 -1.76 -17.72
N PHE A 23 -23.41 -2.13 -17.90
CA PHE A 23 -24.11 -2.96 -16.91
C PHE A 23 -23.37 -4.29 -16.70
N PRO A 24 -23.30 -4.81 -15.45
CA PRO A 24 -22.73 -6.12 -15.21
C PRO A 24 -23.51 -7.19 -15.97
N GLN A 25 -22.80 -8.01 -16.74
CA GLN A 25 -23.41 -9.15 -17.45
C GLN A 25 -23.47 -10.37 -16.53
N SER A 26 -24.68 -10.86 -16.28
CA SER A 26 -24.95 -12.04 -15.45
C SER A 26 -24.78 -13.33 -16.26
N SER A 27 -23.56 -13.73 -16.61
CA SER A 27 -23.29 -14.89 -17.48
C SER A 27 -23.75 -14.75 -18.96
N PRO A 28 -23.04 -15.39 -19.91
CA PRO A 28 -23.34 -15.31 -21.34
C PRO A 28 -24.69 -15.92 -21.75
N SER A 29 -25.35 -16.64 -20.84
CA SER A 29 -26.64 -17.32 -21.05
C SER A 29 -27.84 -16.62 -20.39
N SER A 30 -27.66 -15.48 -19.70
CA SER A 30 -28.79 -14.71 -19.19
C SER A 30 -29.45 -13.88 -20.30
N SER A 31 -30.77 -13.78 -20.23
CA SER A 31 -31.55 -12.90 -21.08
C SER A 31 -31.01 -11.47 -21.04
N SER A 32 -30.93 -10.80 -22.19
CA SER A 32 -30.48 -9.41 -22.36
C SER A 32 -31.35 -8.35 -21.63
N GLU A 33 -32.29 -8.77 -20.79
CA GLU A 33 -33.21 -7.89 -20.07
C GLU A 33 -32.56 -7.39 -18.78
N LEU A 34 -32.50 -6.07 -18.64
CA LEU A 34 -32.02 -5.42 -17.43
C LEU A 34 -32.97 -5.70 -16.25
N PRO A 35 -32.45 -5.88 -15.02
CA PRO A 35 -33.27 -5.96 -13.82
C PRO A 35 -34.21 -4.75 -13.70
N ALA A 36 -35.41 -4.96 -13.11
CA ALA A 36 -36.41 -3.90 -12.97
C ALA A 36 -35.86 -2.64 -12.28
N SER A 37 -35.03 -2.82 -11.24
CA SER A 37 -34.35 -1.73 -10.54
C SER A 37 -33.38 -0.95 -11.43
N ALA A 38 -32.64 -1.64 -12.31
CA ALA A 38 -31.72 -1.00 -13.25
C ALA A 38 -32.48 -0.21 -14.33
N ASN A 39 -33.63 -0.72 -14.78
CA ASN A 39 -34.52 -0.01 -15.71
C ASN A 39 -35.16 1.23 -15.07
N GLU A 40 -35.53 1.16 -13.79
CA GLU A 40 -36.05 2.30 -13.05
C GLU A 40 -34.99 3.39 -12.85
N ASP A 41 -33.79 3.02 -12.40
CA ASP A 41 -32.65 3.94 -12.30
C ASP A 41 -32.33 4.58 -13.66
N LEU A 42 -32.36 3.81 -14.75
CA LEU A 42 -32.10 4.31 -16.10
C LEU A 42 -33.10 5.38 -16.52
N LYS A 43 -34.39 5.19 -16.19
CA LYS A 43 -35.46 6.14 -16.49
C LYS A 43 -35.38 7.41 -15.65
N THR A 44 -34.96 7.30 -14.40
CA THR A 44 -35.05 8.38 -13.40
C THR A 44 -33.76 9.18 -13.24
N LEU A 45 -32.62 8.50 -13.28
CA LEU A 45 -31.29 9.05 -12.95
C LEU A 45 -30.34 9.04 -14.15
N GLY A 46 -30.73 8.38 -15.24
CA GLY A 46 -29.91 8.24 -16.44
C GLY A 46 -28.98 7.03 -16.41
N ARG A 47 -28.26 6.83 -17.52
CA ARG A 47 -27.51 5.60 -17.77
C ARG A 47 -26.37 5.36 -16.79
N GLU A 48 -25.56 6.38 -16.51
CA GLU A 48 -24.35 6.24 -15.69
C GLU A 48 -24.69 5.95 -14.24
N ALA A 49 -25.70 6.63 -13.68
CA ALA A 49 -26.23 6.34 -12.36
C ALA A 49 -26.81 4.92 -12.26
N ALA A 50 -27.52 4.46 -13.29
CA ALA A 50 -28.04 3.09 -13.34
C ALA A 50 -26.92 2.04 -13.38
N VAL A 51 -25.87 2.27 -14.18
CA VAL A 51 -24.69 1.38 -14.23
C VAL A 51 -23.95 1.38 -12.89
N TYR A 52 -23.73 2.55 -12.29
CA TYR A 52 -23.13 2.69 -10.95
C TYR A 52 -23.90 1.89 -9.90
N ASN A 53 -25.21 2.12 -9.78
CA ASN A 53 -26.06 1.45 -8.80
C ASN A 53 -26.06 -0.06 -9.02
N GLU A 54 -26.05 -0.51 -10.27
CA GLU A 54 -26.04 -1.94 -10.57
C GLU A 54 -24.73 -2.62 -10.18
N TRP A 55 -23.57 -1.99 -10.43
CA TRP A 55 -22.29 -2.50 -9.92
C TRP A 55 -22.22 -2.54 -8.40
N MET A 56 -22.79 -1.52 -7.73
CA MET A 56 -22.89 -1.50 -6.27
C MET A 56 -23.78 -2.63 -5.74
N ARG A 57 -24.93 -2.89 -6.38
CA ARG A 57 -25.85 -3.98 -6.00
C ARG A 57 -25.29 -5.36 -6.29
N TYR A 58 -24.70 -5.54 -7.46
CA TYR A 58 -24.29 -6.85 -7.97
C TYR A 58 -22.97 -7.32 -7.37
N LEU A 59 -21.99 -6.43 -7.22
CA LEU A 59 -20.62 -6.81 -6.91
C LEU A 59 -20.17 -6.26 -5.57
N PHE A 60 -20.16 -4.93 -5.43
CA PHE A 60 -19.42 -4.26 -4.37
C PHE A 60 -20.07 -4.41 -2.99
N ARG A 61 -21.36 -4.05 -2.83
CA ARG A 61 -22.01 -4.15 -1.51
C ARG A 61 -22.08 -5.59 -0.98
N PRO A 62 -22.39 -6.61 -1.81
CA PRO A 62 -22.31 -8.00 -1.37
C PRO A 62 -20.90 -8.43 -0.97
N ALA A 63 -19.88 -8.09 -1.77
CA ALA A 63 -18.49 -8.46 -1.48
C ALA A 63 -17.99 -7.79 -0.19
N LEU A 64 -18.34 -6.51 0.03
CA LEU A 64 -18.02 -5.77 1.24
C LEU A 64 -18.61 -6.43 2.50
N ALA A 65 -19.86 -6.90 2.43
CA ALA A 65 -20.51 -7.60 3.55
C ALA A 65 -19.86 -8.96 3.88
N GLN A 66 -19.13 -9.55 2.94
CA GLN A 66 -18.43 -10.83 3.10
C GLN A 66 -17.01 -10.66 3.64
N LEU A 67 -16.38 -9.48 3.52
CA LEU A 67 -14.97 -9.27 3.92
C LEU A 67 -14.70 -9.63 5.38
N ASP A 68 -15.60 -9.28 6.29
CA ASP A 68 -15.43 -9.60 7.72
C ASP A 68 -15.55 -11.10 8.02
N GLN A 69 -16.16 -11.86 7.12
CA GLN A 69 -16.41 -13.31 7.27
C GLN A 69 -15.26 -14.17 6.72
N LEU A 70 -14.26 -13.57 6.06
CA LEU A 70 -13.14 -14.29 5.48
C LEU A 70 -12.22 -14.91 6.55
N GLY A 71 -11.62 -16.06 6.21
CA GLY A 71 -10.84 -16.93 7.09
C GLY A 71 -9.35 -16.58 7.24
N LEU A 72 -8.91 -15.45 6.67
CA LEU A 72 -7.51 -14.98 6.67
C LEU A 72 -6.52 -15.98 6.05
N THR A 73 -6.89 -16.62 4.95
CA THR A 73 -5.99 -17.47 4.16
C THR A 73 -5.35 -16.68 3.01
N ASP A 74 -4.33 -17.23 2.36
CA ASP A 74 -3.76 -16.63 1.13
C ASP A 74 -4.79 -16.53 0.00
N HIS A 75 -5.76 -17.46 -0.02
CA HIS A 75 -6.89 -17.39 -0.94
C HIS A 75 -7.81 -16.20 -0.63
N ASP A 76 -8.05 -15.94 0.65
CA ASP A 76 -8.81 -14.76 1.08
C ASP A 76 -8.05 -13.48 0.74
N ALA A 77 -6.73 -13.44 0.99
CA ALA A 77 -5.88 -12.31 0.62
C ALA A 77 -5.91 -12.04 -0.90
N TYR A 78 -5.84 -13.09 -1.72
CA TYR A 78 -6.03 -12.97 -3.18
C TYR A 78 -7.39 -12.37 -3.52
N THR A 79 -8.46 -12.83 -2.88
CA THR A 79 -9.82 -12.31 -3.08
C THR A 79 -9.90 -10.83 -2.74
N VAL A 80 -9.28 -10.40 -1.63
CA VAL A 80 -9.19 -8.99 -1.27
C VAL A 80 -8.36 -8.21 -2.28
N PHE A 81 -7.22 -8.72 -2.78
CA PHE A 81 -6.45 -8.04 -3.83
C PHE A 81 -7.29 -7.81 -5.09
N VAL A 82 -8.02 -8.82 -5.55
CA VAL A 82 -8.90 -8.69 -6.72
C VAL A 82 -9.98 -7.65 -6.46
N LEU A 83 -10.64 -7.70 -5.30
CA LEU A 83 -11.69 -6.75 -4.94
C LEU A 83 -11.15 -5.32 -4.82
N THR A 84 -9.97 -5.12 -4.23
CA THR A 84 -9.32 -3.80 -4.13
C THR A 84 -8.96 -3.27 -5.52
N ALA A 85 -8.46 -4.12 -6.42
CA ALA A 85 -8.14 -3.73 -7.80
C ALA A 85 -9.41 -3.35 -8.58
N GLU A 86 -10.47 -4.14 -8.44
CA GLU A 86 -11.77 -3.88 -9.06
C GLU A 86 -12.42 -2.60 -8.51
N TRP A 87 -12.33 -2.38 -7.20
CA TRP A 87 -12.80 -1.16 -6.55
C TRP A 87 -12.01 0.06 -7.05
N HIS A 88 -10.69 -0.01 -7.10
CA HIS A 88 -9.84 1.07 -7.61
C HIS A 88 -10.17 1.42 -9.08
N ALA A 89 -10.36 0.40 -9.93
CA ALA A 89 -10.79 0.59 -11.30
C ALA A 89 -12.18 1.22 -11.40
N PHE A 90 -13.13 0.80 -10.55
CA PHE A 90 -14.47 1.36 -10.49
C PHE A 90 -14.46 2.82 -10.02
N CYS A 91 -13.70 3.15 -8.97
CA CYS A 91 -13.54 4.54 -8.51
C CYS A 91 -13.03 5.45 -9.61
N ALA A 92 -12.05 5.00 -10.40
CA ALA A 92 -11.56 5.77 -11.53
C ALA A 92 -12.64 6.02 -12.59
N VAL A 93 -13.51 5.03 -12.88
CA VAL A 93 -14.64 5.22 -13.80
C VAL A 93 -15.65 6.20 -13.22
N VAL A 94 -16.02 6.06 -11.95
CA VAL A 94 -16.97 6.97 -11.30
C VAL A 94 -16.45 8.41 -11.29
N HIS A 95 -15.16 8.60 -10.99
CA HIS A 95 -14.56 9.92 -10.87
C HIS A 95 -14.29 10.61 -12.21
N PHE A 96 -13.86 9.86 -13.24
CA PHE A 96 -13.42 10.45 -14.51
C PHE A 96 -14.40 10.25 -15.69
N ASP A 97 -15.25 9.23 -15.65
CA ASP A 97 -16.08 8.85 -16.79
C ASP A 97 -17.59 9.05 -16.55
N PHE A 98 -18.06 9.10 -15.30
CA PHE A 98 -19.49 9.21 -14.98
C PHE A 98 -19.87 10.62 -14.54
N SER A 99 -21.01 11.10 -15.03
CA SER A 99 -21.72 12.30 -14.59
C SER A 99 -22.86 11.89 -13.66
N LEU A 100 -22.54 11.62 -12.39
CA LEU A 100 -23.54 11.21 -11.41
C LEU A 100 -24.38 12.40 -10.90
N PRO A 101 -25.66 12.19 -10.57
CA PRO A 101 -26.42 13.14 -9.76
C PRO A 101 -25.70 13.45 -8.43
N TYR A 102 -25.72 14.71 -8.01
CA TYR A 102 -24.98 15.20 -6.83
C TYR A 102 -25.16 14.34 -5.58
N ASN A 103 -26.37 13.86 -5.30
CA ASN A 103 -26.64 13.01 -4.14
C ASN A 103 -25.94 11.64 -4.20
N LEU A 104 -25.78 11.06 -5.39
CA LEU A 104 -25.07 9.80 -5.58
C LEU A 104 -23.56 10.01 -5.55
N GLU A 105 -23.08 11.11 -6.14
CA GLU A 105 -21.68 11.49 -6.09
C GLU A 105 -21.23 11.77 -4.65
N ASP A 106 -22.02 12.55 -3.90
CA ASP A 106 -21.75 12.85 -2.48
C ASP A 106 -21.74 11.58 -1.63
N ALA A 107 -22.73 10.69 -1.82
CA ALA A 107 -22.79 9.41 -1.15
C ALA A 107 -21.60 8.50 -1.51
N PHE A 108 -21.16 8.52 -2.77
CA PHE A 108 -20.01 7.76 -3.21
C PHE A 108 -18.74 8.17 -2.46
N TYR A 109 -18.37 9.45 -2.47
CA TYR A 109 -17.14 9.92 -1.82
C TYR A 109 -17.22 9.88 -0.29
N LYS A 110 -18.34 10.34 0.30
CA LYS A 110 -18.45 10.46 1.76
C LYS A 110 -18.78 9.15 2.47
N VAL A 111 -19.41 8.20 1.78
CA VAL A 111 -19.89 6.96 2.41
C VAL A 111 -19.19 5.75 1.82
N GLU A 112 -19.40 5.47 0.53
CA GLU A 112 -19.00 4.18 -0.04
C GLU A 112 -17.48 4.05 -0.09
N VAL A 113 -16.78 5.07 -0.58
CA VAL A 113 -15.32 5.14 -0.62
C VAL A 113 -14.76 4.88 0.78
N HIS A 114 -15.12 5.69 1.79
CA HIS A 114 -14.69 5.49 3.17
C HIS A 114 -14.97 4.07 3.72
N ARG A 115 -16.17 3.54 3.47
CA ARG A 115 -16.58 2.22 3.95
C ARG A 115 -15.70 1.11 3.37
N PHE A 116 -15.36 1.19 2.09
CA PHE A 116 -14.43 0.25 1.46
C PHE A 116 -13.02 0.37 2.01
N SER A 117 -12.49 1.59 2.19
CA SER A 117 -11.16 1.76 2.79
C SER A 117 -11.08 1.17 4.19
N GLU A 118 -12.10 1.39 5.02
CA GLU A 118 -12.11 0.85 6.38
C GLU A 118 -12.16 -0.68 6.37
N ALA A 119 -12.99 -1.28 5.52
CA ALA A 119 -13.07 -2.74 5.41
C ALA A 119 -11.74 -3.35 4.93
N PHE A 120 -11.10 -2.76 3.92
CA PHE A 120 -9.78 -3.20 3.48
C PHE A 120 -8.72 -3.04 4.57
N ALA A 121 -8.69 -1.89 5.26
CA ALA A 121 -7.76 -1.64 6.36
C ALA A 121 -7.93 -2.66 7.49
N ASN A 122 -9.18 -2.98 7.85
CA ASN A 122 -9.50 -3.96 8.89
C ASN A 122 -9.10 -5.37 8.48
N PHE A 123 -9.33 -5.76 7.22
CA PHE A 123 -8.88 -7.04 6.72
C PHE A 123 -7.35 -7.15 6.80
N TRP A 124 -6.61 -6.16 6.29
CA TRP A 124 -5.14 -6.21 6.31
C TRP A 124 -4.57 -6.17 7.71
N LEU A 125 -5.17 -5.42 8.63
CA LEU A 125 -4.80 -5.46 10.04
C LEU A 125 -4.99 -6.85 10.65
N ARG A 126 -6.14 -7.49 10.40
CA ARG A 126 -6.39 -8.87 10.85
C ARG A 126 -5.42 -9.85 10.22
N TYR A 127 -5.18 -9.75 8.91
CA TYR A 127 -4.27 -10.63 8.17
C TYR A 127 -2.83 -10.47 8.69
N TYR A 128 -2.35 -9.23 8.83
CA TYR A 128 -1.05 -8.93 9.43
C TYR A 128 -0.91 -9.55 10.84
N THR A 129 -1.91 -9.33 11.70
CA THR A 129 -1.86 -9.77 13.10
C THR A 129 -1.86 -11.29 13.24
N ASN A 130 -2.61 -12.01 12.39
CA ASN A 130 -2.85 -13.45 12.56
C ASN A 130 -2.02 -14.34 11.63
N VAL A 131 -1.60 -13.84 10.46
CA VAL A 131 -0.99 -14.64 9.39
C VAL A 131 0.46 -14.24 9.15
N GLU A 132 0.74 -12.94 9.03
CA GLU A 132 2.09 -12.44 8.72
C GLU A 132 3.07 -12.60 9.88
N GLY A 133 2.59 -13.10 11.02
CA GLY A 133 3.41 -13.65 12.07
C GLY A 133 4.18 -12.57 12.82
N PHE A 134 3.64 -12.19 13.97
CA PHE A 134 4.26 -11.34 14.99
C PHE A 134 5.64 -11.87 15.43
N SER A 135 6.67 -11.61 14.64
CA SER A 135 8.06 -11.89 15.02
C SER A 135 8.62 -10.63 15.65
N LYS A 136 8.61 -10.53 16.99
CA LYS A 136 9.24 -9.40 17.70
C LYS A 136 10.63 -9.14 17.10
N PRO A 137 10.98 -7.89 16.75
CA PRO A 137 12.21 -7.63 16.06
C PRO A 137 13.34 -7.97 17.00
N LYS A 138 14.39 -8.56 16.46
CA LYS A 138 15.58 -8.82 17.27
C LYS A 138 16.16 -7.47 17.69
N SER A 139 16.34 -7.29 19.00
CA SER A 139 16.96 -6.08 19.53
C SER A 139 18.32 -5.86 18.88
N VAL A 140 18.52 -4.65 18.35
CA VAL A 140 19.79 -4.24 17.69
C VAL A 140 20.95 -4.25 18.67
N LYS A 141 20.68 -4.12 19.98
CA LYS A 141 21.70 -3.99 21.03
C LYS A 141 22.59 -5.23 21.20
N ASN A 142 22.18 -6.41 20.68
CA ASN A 142 22.90 -7.68 20.83
C ASN A 142 23.14 -8.40 19.50
N LEU A 143 23.24 -7.68 18.38
CA LEU A 143 23.44 -8.32 17.08
C LEU A 143 24.85 -8.94 16.96
N PRO A 144 24.97 -10.19 16.46
CA PRO A 144 26.26 -10.77 16.14
C PRO A 144 27.05 -9.89 15.16
N THR A 145 28.38 -9.88 15.26
CA THR A 145 29.29 -9.09 14.41
C THR A 145 29.02 -9.27 12.90
N THR A 146 28.58 -10.45 12.48
CA THR A 146 28.20 -10.76 11.10
C THR A 146 27.01 -9.94 10.58
N HIS A 147 26.07 -9.57 11.45
CA HIS A 147 24.90 -8.75 11.12
C HIS A 147 25.29 -7.27 11.00
N HIS A 148 26.18 -6.77 11.88
CA HIS A 148 26.74 -5.43 11.76
C HIS A 148 27.49 -5.23 10.43
N ARG A 149 28.23 -6.25 9.97
CA ARG A 149 28.90 -6.20 8.66
C ARG A 149 27.90 -6.05 7.52
N ARG A 150 26.82 -6.86 7.50
CA ARG A 150 25.77 -6.81 6.46
C ARG A 150 25.07 -5.46 6.40
N VAL A 151 24.80 -4.84 7.55
CA VAL A 151 24.23 -3.49 7.60
C VAL A 151 25.17 -2.49 6.94
N ARG A 152 26.45 -2.48 7.31
CA ARG A 152 27.45 -1.58 6.71
C ARG A 152 27.58 -1.81 5.20
N GLU A 153 27.63 -3.06 4.76
CA GLU A 153 27.64 -3.43 3.34
C GLU A 153 26.39 -2.91 2.62
N TRP A 154 25.22 -2.97 3.26
CA TRP A 154 23.98 -2.45 2.69
C TRP A 154 24.02 -0.92 2.54
N PHE A 155 24.47 -0.17 3.56
CA PHE A 155 24.61 1.30 3.44
C PHE A 155 25.61 1.68 2.33
N ALA A 156 26.76 1.01 2.28
CA ALA A 156 27.76 1.23 1.24
C ALA A 156 27.22 0.91 -0.18
N ALA A 157 26.42 -0.15 -0.33
CA ALA A 157 25.80 -0.51 -1.61
C ALA A 157 24.76 0.52 -2.11
N HIS A 158 24.36 1.47 -1.26
CA HIS A 158 23.42 2.55 -1.60
C HIS A 158 24.07 3.93 -1.48
N ASP A 159 25.41 4.00 -1.55
CA ASP A 159 26.18 5.24 -1.48
C ASP A 159 25.91 6.08 -0.22
N MET A 160 25.68 5.39 0.91
CA MET A 160 25.43 6.02 2.21
C MET A 160 26.58 5.76 3.19
N ASP A 161 27.07 6.82 3.84
CA ASP A 161 28.08 6.71 4.91
C ASP A 161 27.42 6.27 6.22
N PHE A 162 27.56 4.99 6.57
CA PHE A 162 27.03 4.45 7.82
C PHE A 162 27.58 5.16 9.06
N ASP A 163 28.89 5.42 9.13
CA ASP A 163 29.49 6.00 10.33
C ASP A 163 29.16 7.49 10.45
N GLY A 164 29.11 8.20 9.32
CA GLY A 164 28.59 9.57 9.23
C GLY A 164 27.14 9.67 9.72
N LEU A 165 26.23 8.87 9.15
CA LEU A 165 24.82 8.84 9.56
C LEU A 165 24.68 8.46 11.04
N ARG A 166 25.39 7.42 11.49
CA ARG A 166 25.39 7.01 12.90
C ARG A 166 25.84 8.14 13.82
N SER A 167 26.88 8.90 13.45
CA SER A 167 27.38 10.00 14.26
C SER A 167 26.36 11.13 14.41
N VAL A 168 25.57 11.39 13.35
CA VAL A 168 24.48 12.38 13.35
C VAL A 168 23.36 11.98 14.32
N PHE A 169 22.98 10.70 14.34
CA PHE A 169 21.86 10.21 15.17
C PHE A 169 22.24 9.78 16.60
N GLU A 170 23.48 9.31 16.82
CA GLU A 170 23.99 8.95 18.15
C GLU A 170 24.70 10.12 18.85
N GLY A 171 24.95 11.22 18.13
CA GLY A 171 25.58 12.43 18.66
C GLY A 171 24.74 13.14 19.72
N GLN A 172 25.38 14.01 20.51
CA GLN A 172 24.71 14.80 21.55
C GLN A 172 24.04 16.09 21.02
N SER A 173 24.08 16.35 19.71
CA SER A 173 23.55 17.59 19.12
C SER A 173 22.62 17.27 17.94
N THR A 174 21.36 17.67 18.07
CA THR A 174 20.35 17.59 17.00
C THR A 174 20.63 18.57 15.84
N ASN A 175 21.52 19.54 16.03
CA ASN A 175 21.94 20.51 15.01
C ASN A 175 22.78 19.87 13.88
N ALA A 176 23.24 18.63 14.07
CA ALA A 176 24.00 17.89 13.06
C ALA A 176 23.09 17.23 12.01
N ILE A 177 21.77 17.23 12.23
CA ILE A 177 20.79 16.64 11.30
C ILE A 177 20.56 17.64 10.18
N PRO A 178 20.79 17.26 8.92
CA PRO A 178 20.62 18.17 7.80
C PRO A 178 19.19 18.77 7.78
N PRO A 179 19.02 20.10 7.77
CA PRO A 179 17.70 20.75 7.82
C PRO A 179 16.80 20.37 6.64
N ASP A 180 17.41 20.09 5.50
CA ASP A 180 16.77 19.57 4.29
C ASP A 180 16.08 18.24 4.54
N TRP A 181 16.43 17.47 5.56
CA TRP A 181 15.73 16.23 5.86
C TRP A 181 14.34 16.44 6.48
N GLY A 182 13.94 17.67 6.81
CA GLY A 182 12.57 17.98 7.25
C GLY A 182 12.12 17.24 8.51
N ILE A 183 13.04 16.63 9.27
CA ILE A 183 12.77 15.90 10.50
C ILE A 183 13.25 16.73 11.67
N VAL A 184 12.33 17.12 12.53
CA VAL A 184 12.65 17.81 13.79
C VAL A 184 12.54 16.81 14.92
N PHE A 185 13.67 16.46 15.51
CA PHE A 185 13.72 15.65 16.73
C PHE A 185 13.60 16.56 17.95
N ALA A 186 12.71 16.25 18.88
CA ALA A 186 12.56 17.03 20.10
C ALA A 186 13.80 16.92 21.00
N THR A 187 14.47 15.76 20.98
CA THR A 187 15.69 15.49 21.75
C THR A 187 16.70 14.64 20.95
N ALA A 188 17.98 14.68 21.35
CA ALA A 188 19.00 13.76 20.84
C ALA A 188 18.65 12.28 21.15
N GLN A 189 17.89 12.03 22.21
CA GLN A 189 17.41 10.69 22.56
C GLN A 189 16.38 10.19 21.53
N ASP A 190 15.53 11.07 20.98
CA ASP A 190 14.57 10.72 19.92
C ASP A 190 15.30 10.37 18.62
N ALA A 191 16.31 11.16 18.24
CA ALA A 191 17.15 10.87 17.07
C ALA A 191 17.79 9.49 17.17
N LYS A 192 18.38 9.18 18.33
CA LYS A 192 18.96 7.86 18.61
C LYS A 192 17.91 6.74 18.60
N HIS A 193 16.72 7.00 19.13
CA HIS A 193 15.63 6.03 19.14
C HIS A 193 15.15 5.70 17.72
N TYR A 194 14.95 6.71 16.86
CA TYR A 194 14.55 6.50 15.45
C TYR A 194 15.62 5.75 14.67
N TRP A 195 16.89 6.08 14.92
CA TRP A 195 18.02 5.34 14.33
C TRP A 195 17.99 3.86 14.69
N ASN A 196 17.71 3.52 15.96
CA ASN A 196 17.59 2.12 16.37
C ASN A 196 16.43 1.40 15.68
N ILE A 197 15.29 2.07 15.46
CA ILE A 197 14.15 1.52 14.71
C ILE A 197 14.54 1.25 13.27
N LEU A 198 15.22 2.21 12.61
CA LEU A 198 15.75 2.02 11.25
C LEU A 198 16.66 0.79 11.18
N LEU A 199 17.65 0.71 12.07
CA LEU A 199 18.56 -0.44 12.10
C LEU A 199 17.82 -1.75 12.33
N ALA A 200 16.83 -1.78 13.21
CA ALA A 200 16.02 -2.98 13.45
C ALA A 200 15.22 -3.41 12.20
N GLY A 201 14.60 -2.45 11.50
CA GLY A 201 13.84 -2.71 10.26
C GLY A 201 14.72 -3.20 9.12
N LEU A 202 15.89 -2.57 8.96
CA LEU A 202 16.90 -3.02 8.00
C LEU A 202 17.41 -4.42 8.35
N MET A 203 17.69 -4.68 9.63
CA MET A 203 18.13 -5.99 10.08
C MET A 203 17.09 -7.07 9.82
N GLN A 204 15.82 -6.78 10.02
CA GLN A 204 14.73 -7.68 9.68
C GLN A 204 14.70 -7.96 8.18
N HIS A 205 14.89 -6.93 7.34
CA HIS A 205 14.96 -7.08 5.89
C HIS A 205 16.15 -7.96 5.43
N LEU A 206 17.30 -7.83 6.11
CA LEU A 206 18.56 -8.53 5.80
C LEU A 206 18.69 -9.93 6.45
N SER A 207 17.79 -10.31 7.36
CA SER A 207 17.87 -11.58 8.09
C SER A 207 17.42 -12.76 7.21
N SER A 208 18.26 -13.79 7.21
CA SER A 208 18.20 -15.12 6.55
C SER A 208 17.00 -15.45 5.64
N ASN A 209 17.30 -15.60 4.34
CA ASN A 209 16.53 -16.30 3.30
C ASN A 209 15.15 -15.75 2.90
N GLY A 210 14.76 -14.56 3.35
CA GLY A 210 13.46 -13.98 3.00
C GLY A 210 12.30 -14.51 3.86
N GLU A 211 12.49 -15.61 4.58
CA GLU A 211 11.47 -16.24 5.44
C GLU A 211 11.02 -15.37 6.63
N SER A 212 11.78 -14.32 6.98
CA SER A 212 11.45 -13.40 8.08
C SER A 212 11.01 -12.00 7.61
N ARG A 213 10.82 -11.79 6.30
CA ARG A 213 10.35 -10.50 5.80
C ARG A 213 8.85 -10.37 6.01
N PRO A 214 8.35 -9.22 6.49
CA PRO A 214 6.92 -9.02 6.68
C PRO A 214 6.10 -9.22 5.40
N THR A 215 6.72 -9.08 4.23
CA THR A 215 6.04 -9.19 2.94
C THR A 215 6.14 -10.57 2.26
N ALA A 216 7.00 -11.47 2.79
CA ALA A 216 7.36 -12.70 2.09
C ALA A 216 6.19 -13.68 1.93
N SER A 217 5.24 -13.68 2.86
CA SER A 217 4.08 -14.58 2.85
C SER A 217 3.14 -14.30 1.67
N TYR A 218 2.91 -13.03 1.33
CA TYR A 218 1.90 -12.67 0.34
C TYR A 218 2.44 -12.08 -0.97
N LEU A 219 3.71 -11.66 -1.07
CA LEU A 219 4.24 -11.14 -2.34
C LEU A 219 4.21 -12.15 -3.49
N GLN A 220 4.12 -13.45 -3.17
CA GLN A 220 3.97 -14.52 -4.15
C GLN A 220 2.54 -14.60 -4.71
N ILE A 221 1.57 -13.98 -4.04
CA ILE A 221 0.17 -13.98 -4.45
C ILE A 221 0.00 -12.99 -5.62
N PRO A 222 -0.57 -13.43 -6.75
CA PRO A 222 -0.78 -12.53 -7.89
C PRO A 222 -1.63 -11.31 -7.49
N GLY A 223 -1.16 -10.12 -7.86
CA GLY A 223 -1.85 -8.86 -7.54
C GLY A 223 -1.51 -8.26 -6.17
N ALA A 224 -0.62 -8.86 -5.39
CA ALA A 224 -0.21 -8.36 -4.06
C ALA A 224 0.15 -6.87 -4.01
N MET A 225 0.75 -6.34 -5.08
CA MET A 225 1.14 -4.92 -5.18
C MET A 225 -0.04 -3.96 -5.05
N VAL A 226 -1.27 -4.41 -5.34
CA VAL A 226 -2.49 -3.62 -5.20
C VAL A 226 -2.67 -3.14 -3.77
N ARG A 227 -2.25 -3.92 -2.77
CA ARG A 227 -2.28 -3.56 -1.34
C ARG A 227 -1.63 -2.21 -1.05
N PHE A 228 -0.58 -1.85 -1.80
CA PHE A 228 0.19 -0.62 -1.58
C PHE A 228 -0.20 0.47 -2.55
N SER A 229 -0.48 0.12 -3.81
CA SER A 229 -0.63 1.13 -4.86
C SER A 229 -1.94 1.90 -4.79
N PHE A 230 -2.96 1.36 -4.10
CA PHE A 230 -4.31 1.93 -4.11
C PHE A 230 -4.50 3.12 -3.16
N TRP A 231 -3.81 3.13 -2.02
CA TRP A 231 -4.04 4.11 -0.96
C TRP A 231 -3.68 5.55 -1.32
N PRO A 232 -2.59 5.87 -2.05
CA PRO A 232 -2.28 7.26 -2.38
C PRO A 232 -3.37 7.89 -3.25
N ASP A 233 -3.84 7.15 -4.25
CA ASP A 233 -4.92 7.58 -5.15
C ASP A 233 -6.23 7.76 -4.36
N PHE A 234 -6.47 6.88 -3.39
CA PHE A 234 -7.65 6.96 -2.54
C PHE A 234 -7.60 8.16 -1.58
N ALA A 235 -6.47 8.37 -0.90
CA ALA A 235 -6.27 9.51 -0.01
C ALA A 235 -6.47 10.85 -0.75
N PHE A 236 -6.02 10.91 -2.01
CA PHE A 236 -6.29 12.04 -2.90
C PHE A 236 -7.80 12.23 -3.17
N MET A 237 -8.52 11.16 -3.52
CA MET A 237 -9.97 11.23 -3.81
C MET A 237 -10.80 11.73 -2.62
N VAL A 238 -10.49 11.30 -1.40
CA VAL A 238 -11.23 11.73 -0.19
C VAL A 238 -10.60 12.90 0.55
N GLN A 239 -9.55 13.51 -0.01
CA GLN A 239 -8.84 14.64 0.58
C GLN A 239 -8.41 14.41 2.04
N THR A 240 -7.87 13.23 2.33
CA THR A 240 -7.41 12.84 3.68
C THR A 240 -5.91 12.50 3.69
N ASP A 241 -5.30 12.51 4.87
CA ASP A 241 -3.95 12.00 5.05
C ASP A 241 -4.00 10.46 4.94
N MET A 242 -3.21 9.90 4.03
CA MET A 242 -3.09 8.46 3.81
C MET A 242 -2.81 7.67 5.10
N SER A 243 -2.12 8.26 6.07
CA SER A 243 -1.86 7.67 7.39
C SER A 243 -3.11 7.46 8.25
N GLU A 244 -4.26 8.04 7.90
CA GLU A 244 -5.53 7.86 8.60
C GLU A 244 -6.31 6.65 8.10
N LEU A 245 -5.96 6.16 6.91
CA LEU A 245 -6.67 5.09 6.23
C LEU A 245 -6.03 3.72 6.47
N ILE A 246 -4.71 3.69 6.63
CA ILE A 246 -3.94 2.44 6.73
C ILE A 246 -3.78 2.06 8.20
N ARG A 247 -4.19 0.83 8.53
CA ARG A 247 -4.22 0.34 9.92
C ARG A 247 -3.16 -0.70 10.26
N ASP A 248 -2.37 -1.18 9.30
CA ASP A 248 -1.29 -2.13 9.54
C ASP A 248 0.07 -1.59 9.05
N PRO A 249 1.18 -1.95 9.72
CA PRO A 249 2.47 -1.32 9.49
C PRO A 249 3.07 -1.71 8.13
N VAL A 250 2.80 -2.93 7.67
CA VAL A 250 3.34 -3.46 6.41
C VAL A 250 2.74 -2.72 5.23
N THR A 251 1.41 -2.59 5.18
CA THR A 251 0.72 -1.76 4.20
C THR A 251 1.21 -0.32 4.27
N PHE A 252 1.37 0.22 5.49
CA PHE A 252 1.77 1.62 5.66
C PHE A 252 3.15 1.90 5.06
N GLY A 253 4.16 1.13 5.47
CA GLY A 253 5.51 1.26 4.95
C GLY A 253 5.60 0.98 3.45
N GLY A 254 4.92 -0.07 2.99
CA GLY A 254 4.93 -0.42 1.57
C GLY A 254 4.25 0.62 0.68
N THR A 255 3.16 1.21 1.15
CA THR A 255 2.45 2.28 0.44
C THR A 255 3.34 3.51 0.26
N TRP A 256 4.03 3.94 1.32
CA TRP A 256 4.98 5.04 1.26
C TRP A 256 6.11 4.78 0.27
N ALA A 257 6.64 3.56 0.23
CA ALA A 257 7.66 3.19 -0.76
C ALA A 257 7.15 3.34 -2.20
N ILE A 258 5.93 2.86 -2.48
CA ILE A 258 5.32 2.99 -3.81
C ILE A 258 5.03 4.44 -4.18
N ASP A 259 4.56 5.26 -3.24
CA ASP A 259 4.31 6.68 -3.48
C ASP A 259 5.60 7.45 -3.84
N VAL A 260 6.70 7.18 -3.13
CA VAL A 260 8.02 7.75 -3.43
C VAL A 260 8.49 7.33 -4.83
N LEU A 261 8.33 6.06 -5.19
CA LEU A 261 8.69 5.56 -6.52
C LEU A 261 7.85 6.24 -7.61
N LYS A 262 6.53 6.33 -7.43
CA LYS A 262 5.62 7.04 -8.36
C LYS A 262 6.08 8.48 -8.57
N LYS A 263 6.35 9.22 -7.50
CA LYS A 263 6.82 10.62 -7.56
C LYS A 263 8.13 10.76 -8.32
N ARG A 264 9.11 9.88 -8.07
CA ARG A 264 10.39 9.87 -8.80
C ARG A 264 10.21 9.60 -10.29
N VAL A 265 9.36 8.64 -10.64
CA VAL A 265 9.06 8.33 -12.06
C VAL A 265 8.39 9.51 -12.74
N MET A 266 7.43 10.16 -12.07
CA MET A 266 6.76 11.36 -12.59
C MET A 266 7.74 12.52 -12.81
N GLN A 267 8.61 12.81 -11.83
CA GLN A 267 9.63 13.86 -11.93
C GLN A 267 10.60 13.63 -13.08
N ARG A 268 11.12 12.39 -13.21
CA ARG A 268 11.98 12.00 -14.34
C ARG A 268 11.29 12.16 -15.68
N THR A 269 10.03 11.74 -15.79
CA THR A 269 9.25 11.84 -17.03
C THR A 269 8.96 13.31 -17.40
N ALA A 270 8.82 14.17 -16.40
CA ALA A 270 8.60 15.59 -16.57
C ALA A 270 9.88 16.41 -16.83
N ASN A 271 11.06 15.76 -16.92
CA ASN A 271 12.38 16.42 -17.01
C ASN A 271 12.58 17.51 -15.94
N LEU A 272 12.00 17.30 -14.75
CA LEU A 272 12.24 18.18 -13.62
C LEU A 272 13.60 17.83 -13.03
N ASP A 273 14.44 18.84 -12.81
CA ASP A 273 15.74 18.66 -12.17
C ASP A 273 15.54 17.98 -10.81
N MET A 274 16.13 16.79 -10.67
CA MET A 274 16.16 16.04 -9.42
C MET A 274 17.31 16.59 -8.57
N ASP A 275 17.22 17.86 -8.16
CA ASP A 275 18.24 18.49 -7.31
C ASP A 275 18.30 17.87 -5.92
N GLU A 276 17.27 17.11 -5.52
CA GLU A 276 17.26 16.38 -4.27
C GLU A 276 18.12 15.11 -4.34
N ASN A 277 19.11 15.05 -3.44
CA ASN A 277 19.94 13.87 -3.23
C ASN A 277 19.03 12.64 -2.93
N PRO A 278 19.11 11.56 -3.72
CA PRO A 278 18.29 10.36 -3.53
C PRO A 278 18.38 9.74 -2.13
N THR A 279 19.53 9.88 -1.48
CA THR A 279 19.78 9.47 -0.09
C THR A 279 19.01 10.33 0.89
N THR A 280 19.05 11.66 0.73
CA THR A 280 18.26 12.60 1.54
C THR A 280 16.77 12.25 1.45
N LEU A 281 16.25 12.10 0.23
CA LEU A 281 14.84 11.77 0.01
C LEU A 281 14.48 10.40 0.60
N PHE A 282 15.36 9.40 0.49
CA PHE A 282 15.13 8.09 1.10
C PHE A 282 15.05 8.16 2.63
N MET A 283 16.00 8.86 3.26
CA MET A 283 16.05 9.02 4.71
C MET A 283 14.85 9.82 5.24
N GLN A 284 14.49 10.93 4.59
CA GLN A 284 13.27 11.69 4.87
C GLN A 284 12.04 10.80 4.96
N ASN A 285 11.80 9.97 3.93
CA ASN A 285 10.63 9.13 3.86
C ASN A 285 10.65 8.00 4.90
N ILE A 286 11.81 7.39 5.17
CA ILE A 286 11.94 6.42 6.26
C ILE A 286 11.57 7.01 7.60
N PHE A 287 12.09 8.19 7.93
CA PHE A 287 11.82 8.79 9.23
C PHE A 287 10.39 9.32 9.32
N HIS A 288 9.81 9.76 8.20
CA HIS A 288 8.38 10.04 8.13
C HIS A 288 7.54 8.80 8.44
N VAL A 289 7.90 7.64 7.88
CA VAL A 289 7.25 6.36 8.18
C VAL A 289 7.36 6.03 9.67
N ILE A 290 8.54 6.16 10.27
CA ILE A 290 8.75 5.91 11.71
C ILE A 290 7.86 6.85 12.55
N TYR A 291 7.94 8.16 12.28
CA TYR A 291 7.19 9.18 13.02
C TYR A 291 5.67 8.94 12.97
N LYS A 292 5.13 8.71 11.77
CA LYS A 292 3.69 8.48 11.59
C LYS A 292 3.23 7.17 12.22
N THR A 293 4.05 6.13 12.15
CA THR A 293 3.71 4.84 12.77
C THR A 293 3.61 4.96 14.30
N LEU A 294 4.62 5.60 14.93
CA LEU A 294 4.66 5.80 16.39
C LEU A 294 3.56 6.73 16.90
N SER A 295 3.11 7.70 16.10
CA SER A 295 2.10 8.69 16.49
C SER A 295 0.65 8.23 16.28
N LYS A 296 0.37 7.37 15.29
CA LYS A 296 -1.01 7.04 14.88
C LYS A 296 -1.39 5.57 15.01
N ILE A 297 -0.49 4.65 14.64
CA ILE A 297 -0.89 3.26 14.40
C ILE A 297 -0.70 2.42 15.68
N SER A 298 0.40 2.63 16.39
CA SER A 298 0.67 2.06 17.70
C SER A 298 1.88 2.77 18.31
N SER A 299 1.89 3.00 19.63
CA SER A 299 3.10 3.45 20.33
C SER A 299 4.17 2.36 20.44
N ASP A 300 3.90 1.16 19.91
CA ASP A 300 4.84 0.05 19.90
C ASP A 300 5.88 0.22 18.78
N GLU A 301 7.15 0.36 19.18
CA GLU A 301 8.33 0.39 18.30
C GLU A 301 8.32 -0.74 17.27
N PHE A 302 7.73 -1.88 17.62
CA PHE A 302 7.58 -3.03 16.75
C PHE A 302 6.96 -2.70 15.39
N TRP A 303 5.90 -1.89 15.40
CA TRP A 303 5.15 -1.55 14.20
C TRP A 303 5.98 -0.67 13.29
N ALA A 304 6.71 0.30 13.87
CA ALA A 304 7.61 1.14 13.10
C ALA A 304 8.73 0.32 12.45
N VAL A 305 9.23 -0.71 13.14
CA VAL A 305 10.24 -1.62 12.59
C VAL A 305 9.71 -2.40 11.37
N HIS A 306 8.49 -2.94 11.45
CA HIS A 306 7.86 -3.66 10.34
C HIS A 306 7.54 -2.74 9.16
N ALA A 307 7.06 -1.54 9.43
CA ALA A 307 6.81 -0.52 8.41
C ALA A 307 8.10 -0.14 7.68
N VAL A 308 9.20 0.10 8.42
CA VAL A 308 10.51 0.38 7.82
C VAL A 308 11.00 -0.81 6.99
N SER A 309 10.84 -2.04 7.49
CA SER A 309 11.25 -3.24 6.77
C SER A 309 10.52 -3.39 5.43
N ALA A 310 9.19 -3.20 5.42
CA ALA A 310 8.37 -3.21 4.21
C ALA A 310 8.73 -2.05 3.26
N PHE A 311 8.96 -0.85 3.80
CA PHE A 311 9.39 0.31 3.02
C PHE A 311 10.71 0.04 2.29
N ILE A 312 11.73 -0.46 3.01
CA ILE A 312 13.03 -0.81 2.44
C ILE A 312 12.84 -1.87 1.34
N GLU A 313 12.08 -2.93 1.64
CA GLU A 313 11.87 -4.00 0.68
C GLU A 313 11.29 -3.53 -0.65
N LEU A 314 10.21 -2.74 -0.62
CA LEU A 314 9.56 -2.27 -1.84
C LEU A 314 10.32 -1.13 -2.54
N SER A 315 11.05 -0.30 -1.80
CA SER A 315 11.86 0.78 -2.40
C SER A 315 13.00 0.25 -3.29
N TYR A 316 13.46 -0.98 -3.06
CA TYR A 316 14.61 -1.58 -3.74
C TYR A 316 14.27 -2.77 -4.66
N GLN A 317 13.00 -3.11 -4.83
CA GLN A 317 12.60 -4.08 -5.87
C GLN A 317 12.80 -3.52 -7.29
N ASP A 318 12.67 -2.20 -7.46
CA ASP A 318 12.76 -1.55 -8.78
C ASP A 318 14.20 -1.33 -9.28
N SER A 319 15.18 -1.20 -8.37
CA SER A 319 16.60 -1.03 -8.74
C SER A 319 17.20 -2.30 -9.38
N ARG A 320 16.66 -3.48 -9.06
CA ARG A 320 17.05 -4.76 -9.69
C ARG A 320 16.35 -5.01 -11.03
N ALA A 321 15.11 -4.52 -11.19
CA ALA A 321 14.40 -4.59 -12.47
C ALA A 321 15.03 -3.64 -13.50
N SER A 322 15.36 -2.41 -13.07
CA SER A 322 15.96 -1.37 -13.90
C SER A 322 17.38 -1.70 -14.39
N SER A 323 18.18 -2.41 -13.60
CA SER A 323 19.52 -2.89 -14.01
C SER A 323 19.44 -3.94 -15.11
N SER A 324 18.45 -4.85 -15.07
CA SER A 324 18.26 -5.82 -16.17
C SER A 324 17.86 -5.18 -17.51
N VAL A 325 17.15 -4.05 -17.48
CA VAL A 325 16.76 -3.31 -18.69
C VAL A 325 17.93 -2.48 -19.22
N ALA A 326 18.80 -1.99 -18.34
CA ALA A 326 20.03 -1.30 -18.71
C ALA A 326 21.07 -2.26 -19.32
N ASP A 327 21.22 -3.46 -18.76
CA ASP A 327 22.12 -4.50 -19.27
C ASP A 327 21.66 -5.03 -20.64
N LEU A 328 20.35 -5.08 -20.90
CA LEU A 328 19.78 -5.40 -22.21
C LEU A 328 19.99 -4.29 -23.26
N ARG A 329 20.27 -3.05 -22.85
CA ARG A 329 20.56 -1.93 -23.75
C ARG A 329 22.06 -1.73 -23.99
N ALA A 330 22.92 -2.13 -23.04
CA ALA A 330 24.37 -2.10 -23.20
C ALA A 330 24.92 -3.28 -24.03
N GLY A 331 24.08 -4.27 -24.33
CA GLY A 331 24.42 -5.46 -25.12
C GLY A 331 23.98 -5.46 -26.59
N ASN A 332 23.53 -4.33 -27.15
CA ASN A 332 23.14 -4.19 -28.57
C ASN A 332 24.00 -3.17 -29.31
#